data_AF-A0A7V9M6I6-F1
#
_entry.id   AF-A0A7V9M6I6-F1
#
_cell.length_a   1.000
_cell.length_b   1.000
_cell.length_c   1.000
_cell.angle_alpha   90.00
_cell.angle_beta   90.00
_cell.angle_gamma   90.00
#
_symmetry.space_group_name_H-M   'P 1'
#
loop_
_entity.id
_entity.type
_entity.pdbx_description
1 polymer ?
#
loop_
_entity_poly.entity_id
_entity_poly.type
_entity_poly.pdbx_seq_one_letter_code
_entity_poly.pdbx_strand_id
1 'polypeptide(L)'
;YLQFDGFELETHMAIRGKDLREEKRRALDNCAEAGVGVTLVAAIEKGVNEHEVGDIVRFGVSHPAVSSVAFQPVTHSGCHTVFDPLERLTNADVIKLCAAQLPDWFAVSDFVPVPCCFPTCRSMSYSLVDGDGLIPFTRLLDVEDYLDYVSNRVTPDPELQHALERMFSSSATPGAERALLACESCGIDLSAALEDLRSKVFMIVVQDFQDPYTLNVRQLMKCCVEEITPDGRLIPFCAYNSVGYREQVREQMSGVGVAPVVPNSEPLQPLLEPTRYGSKTAESAGIPLPMAAAARDVRNVGRKLGS
;
A
#
# COMPACT_ATOMS: atom_id res chain seq x y z
N TYR A 1 2.81 -1.81 -13.43
CA TYR A 1 2.47 -2.77 -12.36
C TYR A 1 2.22 -4.14 -12.95
N LEU A 2 2.90 -5.18 -12.46
CA LEU A 2 2.70 -6.58 -12.83
C LEU A 2 2.43 -7.40 -11.58
N GLN A 3 1.33 -8.14 -11.57
CA GLN A 3 0.99 -9.03 -10.46
C GLN A 3 2.01 -10.18 -10.36
N PHE A 4 2.69 -10.31 -9.21
CA PHE A 4 3.74 -11.29 -8.95
C PHE A 4 3.76 -11.69 -7.46
N ASP A 5 3.15 -12.81 -7.08
CA ASP A 5 3.00 -13.18 -5.65
C ASP A 5 4.13 -14.09 -5.13
N GLY A 6 4.94 -14.70 -5.99
CA GLY A 6 5.96 -15.66 -5.60
C GLY A 6 6.46 -16.49 -6.78
N PHE A 7 7.24 -17.53 -6.47
CA PHE A 7 7.89 -18.46 -7.40
C PHE A 7 7.38 -19.89 -7.24
N GLU A 8 6.80 -20.22 -6.08
CA GLU A 8 6.24 -21.54 -5.82
C GLU A 8 4.92 -21.76 -6.57
N LEU A 9 4.70 -23.01 -7.01
CA LEU A 9 3.45 -23.39 -7.68
C LEU A 9 2.28 -23.25 -6.70
N GLU A 10 2.53 -23.63 -5.46
CA GLU A 10 1.59 -23.63 -4.34
C GLU A 10 1.06 -22.22 -4.09
N THR A 11 1.93 -21.21 -4.05
CA THR A 11 1.57 -19.78 -3.94
C THR A 11 0.62 -19.35 -5.05
N HIS A 12 0.94 -19.70 -6.30
CA HIS A 12 0.13 -19.36 -7.46
C HIS A 12 -1.24 -20.06 -7.44
N MET A 13 -1.27 -21.34 -7.08
CA MET A 13 -2.51 -22.09 -6.98
C MET A 13 -3.39 -21.55 -5.84
N ALA A 14 -2.81 -21.21 -4.69
CA ALA A 14 -3.54 -20.69 -3.54
C ALA A 14 -4.16 -19.31 -3.81
N ILE A 15 -3.40 -18.37 -4.38
CA ILE A 15 -3.84 -16.97 -4.53
C ILE A 15 -4.57 -16.75 -5.87
N ARG A 16 -4.17 -17.45 -6.94
CA ARG A 16 -4.67 -17.21 -8.32
C ARG A 16 -5.48 -18.35 -8.90
N GLY A 17 -5.44 -19.55 -8.30
CA GLY A 17 -6.14 -20.73 -8.81
C GLY A 17 -5.56 -21.31 -10.10
N LYS A 18 -4.39 -20.84 -10.54
CA LYS A 18 -3.68 -21.34 -11.74
C LYS A 18 -2.19 -21.01 -11.67
N ASP A 19 -1.37 -21.87 -12.28
CA ASP A 19 0.04 -21.54 -12.53
C ASP A 19 0.13 -20.38 -13.53
N LEU A 20 0.96 -19.39 -13.23
CA LEU A 20 1.19 -18.18 -14.03
C LEU A 20 2.67 -17.82 -14.12
N ARG A 21 3.56 -18.68 -13.62
CA ARG A 21 4.97 -18.34 -13.42
C ARG A 21 5.65 -18.08 -14.76
N GLU A 22 5.42 -18.96 -15.73
CA GLU A 22 6.03 -18.84 -17.05
C GLU A 22 5.45 -17.66 -17.84
N GLU A 23 4.13 -17.42 -17.76
CA GLU A 23 3.50 -16.27 -18.41
C GLU A 23 4.03 -14.93 -17.85
N LYS A 24 4.21 -14.83 -16.53
CA LYS A 24 4.75 -13.62 -15.89
C LYS A 24 6.22 -13.41 -16.23
N ARG A 25 7.02 -14.48 -16.26
CA ARG A 25 8.43 -14.42 -16.66
C ARG A 25 8.56 -13.89 -18.09
N ARG A 26 7.79 -14.46 -19.03
CA ARG A 26 7.76 -13.99 -20.43
C ARG A 26 7.25 -12.55 -20.56
N ALA A 27 6.28 -12.14 -19.75
CA ALA A 27 5.80 -10.75 -19.75
C ALA A 27 6.91 -9.78 -19.31
N LEU A 28 7.69 -10.14 -18.28
CA LEU A 28 8.83 -9.36 -17.81
C LEU A 28 9.95 -9.28 -18.85
N ASP A 29 10.30 -10.41 -19.48
CA ASP A 29 11.30 -10.45 -20.56
C ASP A 29 10.90 -9.51 -21.71
N ASN A 30 9.63 -9.56 -22.14
CA ASN A 30 9.11 -8.66 -23.17
C ASN A 30 9.12 -7.19 -22.73
N CYS A 31 8.81 -6.90 -21.46
CA CYS A 31 8.90 -5.54 -20.92
C CYS A 31 10.34 -5.02 -20.95
N ALA A 32 11.31 -5.88 -20.61
CA ALA A 32 12.73 -5.52 -20.69
C ALA A 32 13.16 -5.20 -22.12
N GLU A 33 12.82 -6.06 -23.08
CA GLU A 33 13.12 -5.86 -24.51
C GLU A 33 12.49 -4.57 -25.06
N ALA A 34 11.31 -4.20 -24.57
CA ALA A 34 10.59 -3.00 -24.97
C ALA A 34 10.99 -1.73 -24.16
N GLY A 35 11.87 -1.84 -23.17
CA GLY A 35 12.25 -0.72 -22.30
C GLY A 35 11.12 -0.22 -21.39
N VAL A 36 10.16 -1.09 -21.06
CA VAL A 36 9.00 -0.77 -20.21
C VAL A 36 9.31 -1.11 -18.75
N GLY A 37 9.31 -0.09 -17.89
CA GLY A 37 9.49 -0.25 -16.45
C GLY A 37 8.31 -0.96 -15.77
N VAL A 38 8.62 -1.77 -14.76
CA VAL A 38 7.66 -2.61 -14.05
C VAL A 38 7.83 -2.45 -12.54
N THR A 39 6.70 -2.23 -11.86
CA THR A 39 6.54 -2.49 -10.43
C THR A 39 5.95 -3.87 -10.25
N LEU A 40 6.63 -4.78 -9.57
CA LEU A 40 6.05 -6.06 -9.14
C LEU A 40 5.03 -5.81 -8.04
N VAL A 41 3.87 -6.46 -8.10
CA VAL A 41 2.81 -6.33 -7.08
C VAL A 41 2.51 -7.70 -6.50
N ALA A 42 2.89 -7.89 -5.24
CA ALA A 42 2.78 -9.15 -4.53
C ALA A 42 1.73 -9.04 -3.43
N ALA A 43 0.68 -9.86 -3.52
CA ALA A 43 -0.22 -10.07 -2.39
C ALA A 43 0.46 -11.05 -1.42
N ILE A 44 0.68 -10.65 -0.16
CA ILE A 44 1.37 -11.47 0.84
C ILE A 44 0.35 -11.98 1.86
N GLU A 45 0.20 -13.31 1.91
CA GLU A 45 -0.74 -14.03 2.77
C GLU A 45 0.01 -14.92 3.76
N LYS A 46 -0.50 -14.98 4.99
CA LYS A 46 0.12 -15.75 6.05
C LYS A 46 0.08 -17.23 5.75
N GLY A 47 1.20 -17.92 5.97
CA GLY A 47 1.31 -19.36 5.72
C GLY A 47 1.18 -19.75 4.25
N VAL A 48 1.20 -18.79 3.32
CA VAL A 48 1.17 -19.06 1.88
C VAL A 48 2.49 -18.68 1.23
N ASN A 49 2.88 -17.41 1.27
CA ASN A 49 4.03 -16.90 0.51
C ASN A 49 4.89 -15.87 1.26
N GLU A 50 4.65 -15.69 2.55
CA GLU A 50 5.41 -14.75 3.38
C GLU A 50 6.91 -15.07 3.44
N HIS A 51 7.29 -16.34 3.22
CA HIS A 51 8.68 -16.80 3.11
C HIS A 51 9.37 -16.40 1.81
N GLU A 52 8.63 -15.96 0.78
CA GLU A 52 9.15 -15.61 -0.54
C GLU A 52 9.44 -14.10 -0.68
N VAL A 53 9.12 -13.28 0.34
CA VAL A 53 9.26 -11.81 0.31
C VAL A 53 10.67 -11.37 -0.12
N GLY A 54 11.70 -11.96 0.48
CA GLY A 54 13.09 -11.65 0.17
C GLY A 54 13.48 -12.04 -1.26
N ASP A 55 13.01 -13.18 -1.74
CA ASP A 55 13.30 -13.66 -3.10
C ASP A 55 12.61 -12.80 -4.16
N ILE A 56 11.40 -12.29 -3.88
CA ILE A 56 10.71 -11.34 -4.77
C ILE A 56 11.52 -10.06 -4.92
N VAL A 57 12.08 -9.53 -3.83
CA VAL A 57 12.94 -8.34 -3.89
C VAL A 57 14.23 -8.63 -4.64
N ARG A 58 14.95 -9.72 -4.33
CA ARG A 58 16.18 -10.10 -5.05
C ARG A 58 15.95 -10.22 -6.55
N PHE A 59 14.87 -10.90 -6.93
CA PHE A 59 14.48 -11.03 -8.33
C PHE A 59 14.19 -9.67 -8.96
N GLY A 60 13.43 -8.81 -8.27
CA GLY A 60 13.15 -7.46 -8.74
C GLY A 60 14.42 -6.64 -8.95
N VAL A 61 15.39 -6.68 -8.04
CA VAL A 61 16.69 -6.00 -8.21
C VAL A 61 17.47 -6.54 -9.40
N SER A 62 17.43 -7.86 -9.63
CA SER A 62 18.17 -8.50 -10.71
C SER A 62 17.56 -8.32 -12.10
N HIS A 63 16.25 -8.01 -12.19
CA HIS A 63 15.53 -8.04 -13.44
C HIS A 63 15.52 -6.65 -14.11
N PRO A 64 15.99 -6.50 -15.37
CA PRO A 64 16.19 -5.20 -16.01
C PRO A 64 14.93 -4.37 -16.21
N ALA A 65 13.76 -5.02 -16.35
CA ALA A 65 12.47 -4.31 -16.42
C ALA A 65 11.96 -3.81 -15.06
N VAL A 66 12.47 -4.32 -13.94
CA VAL A 66 11.85 -4.07 -12.63
C VAL A 66 12.59 -2.95 -11.89
N SER A 67 11.85 -1.94 -11.45
CA SER A 67 12.38 -0.81 -10.68
C SER A 67 11.81 -0.72 -9.27
N SER A 68 10.80 -1.54 -8.96
CA SER A 68 10.13 -1.51 -7.67
C SER A 68 9.32 -2.77 -7.36
N VAL A 69 9.11 -2.99 -6.06
CA VAL A 69 8.21 -4.01 -5.53
C VAL A 69 7.18 -3.36 -4.61
N ALA A 70 5.91 -3.67 -4.85
CA ALA A 70 4.78 -3.30 -4.03
C ALA A 70 4.23 -4.54 -3.33
N PHE A 71 4.50 -4.65 -2.04
CA PHE A 71 3.90 -5.66 -1.18
C PHE A 71 2.55 -5.18 -0.66
N GLN A 72 1.57 -6.08 -0.72
CA GLN A 72 0.22 -5.84 -0.23
C GLN A 72 -0.14 -7.00 0.70
N PRO A 73 -0.10 -6.83 2.03
CA PRO A 73 -0.76 -7.79 2.93
C PRO A 73 -2.19 -8.01 2.44
N VAL A 74 -2.64 -9.27 2.39
CA VAL A 74 -3.95 -9.58 1.80
C VAL A 74 -5.07 -8.86 2.55
N THR A 75 -5.75 -8.01 1.80
CA THR A 75 -7.01 -7.41 2.22
C THR A 75 -8.13 -8.39 1.93
N HIS A 76 -8.72 -8.91 3.00
CA HIS A 76 -9.77 -9.91 2.89
C HIS A 76 -11.10 -9.22 2.55
N SER A 77 -11.25 -8.85 1.29
CA SER A 77 -12.46 -8.22 0.76
C SER A 77 -12.84 -8.88 -0.57
N GLY A 78 -14.14 -9.14 -0.79
CA GLY A 78 -14.60 -9.84 -1.98
C GLY A 78 -14.33 -11.35 -1.90
N CYS A 79 -13.73 -11.93 -2.93
CA CYS A 79 -13.48 -13.37 -3.02
C CYS A 79 -12.18 -13.74 -2.29
N HIS A 80 -12.29 -14.18 -1.04
CA HIS A 80 -11.17 -14.67 -0.24
C HIS A 80 -11.56 -15.96 0.51
N THR A 81 -10.58 -16.72 0.97
CA THR A 81 -10.79 -17.90 1.82
C THR A 81 -11.21 -17.50 3.23
N VAL A 82 -11.81 -18.43 3.98
CA VAL A 82 -12.08 -18.23 5.40
C VAL A 82 -10.75 -18.11 6.15
N PHE A 83 -10.65 -17.12 7.02
CA PHE A 83 -9.43 -16.78 7.75
C PHE A 83 -9.76 -16.31 9.17
N ASP A 84 -8.77 -16.32 10.05
CA ASP A 84 -8.85 -15.67 11.36
C ASP A 84 -8.37 -14.21 11.22
N PRO A 85 -9.23 -13.20 11.47
CA PRO A 85 -8.84 -11.79 11.42
C PRO A 85 -7.67 -11.41 12.32
N LEU A 86 -7.42 -12.17 13.39
CA LEU A 86 -6.32 -11.95 14.34
C LEU A 86 -4.97 -12.47 13.84
N GLU A 87 -4.98 -13.39 12.87
CA GLU A 87 -3.76 -14.03 12.38
C GLU A 87 -3.16 -13.31 11.16
N ARG A 88 -3.87 -12.36 10.54
CA ARG A 88 -3.44 -11.66 9.32
C ARG A 88 -2.05 -11.03 9.41
N LEU A 89 -1.43 -10.81 8.25
CA LEU A 89 -0.27 -9.94 8.13
C LEU A 89 -0.67 -8.47 8.09
N THR A 90 0.17 -7.62 8.68
CA THR A 90 0.04 -6.16 8.64
C THR A 90 1.16 -5.52 7.84
N ASN A 91 1.05 -4.22 7.59
CA ASN A 91 2.15 -3.41 7.05
C ASN A 91 3.47 -3.64 7.80
N ALA A 92 3.42 -3.67 9.14
CA ALA A 92 4.61 -3.85 9.97
C ALA A 92 5.19 -5.26 9.86
N ASP A 93 4.37 -6.29 9.68
CA ASP A 93 4.85 -7.67 9.57
C ASP A 93 5.60 -7.88 8.26
N VAL A 94 5.10 -7.33 7.15
CA VAL A 94 5.82 -7.37 5.86
C VAL A 94 7.14 -6.62 5.93
N ILE A 95 7.20 -5.46 6.59
CA ILE A 95 8.48 -4.75 6.81
C ILE A 95 9.47 -5.61 7.60
N LYS A 96 9.01 -6.28 8.66
CA LYS A 96 9.85 -7.20 9.44
C LYS A 96 10.31 -8.39 8.59
N LEU A 97 9.46 -8.93 7.72
CA LEU A 97 9.83 -10.01 6.79
C LEU A 97 10.92 -9.56 5.81
N CYS A 98 10.80 -8.36 5.23
CA CYS A 98 11.85 -7.77 4.40
C CYS A 98 13.19 -7.71 5.16
N ALA A 99 13.20 -7.14 6.37
CA ALA A 99 14.41 -7.02 7.18
C ALA A 99 14.97 -8.38 7.63
N ALA A 100 14.10 -9.35 7.95
CA ALA A 100 14.52 -10.68 8.39
C ALA A 100 15.10 -11.53 7.25
N GLN A 101 14.54 -11.43 6.04
CA GLN A 101 14.95 -12.23 4.89
C GLN A 101 16.07 -11.58 4.06
N LEU A 102 16.26 -10.26 4.22
CA LEU A 102 17.31 -9.46 3.58
C LEU A 102 18.05 -8.59 4.61
N PRO A 103 18.65 -9.17 5.65
CA PRO A 103 19.27 -8.41 6.74
C PRO A 103 20.46 -7.56 6.28
N ASP A 104 21.14 -7.97 5.21
CA ASP A 104 22.25 -7.22 4.63
C ASP A 104 21.78 -5.94 3.93
N TRP A 105 20.54 -5.92 3.44
CA TRP A 105 19.98 -4.78 2.68
C TRP A 105 19.10 -3.89 3.55
N PHE A 106 18.32 -4.47 4.48
CA PHE A 106 17.26 -3.74 5.17
C PHE A 106 17.24 -3.97 6.67
N ALA A 107 16.96 -2.88 7.40
CA ALA A 107 16.48 -2.87 8.77
C ALA A 107 15.05 -2.30 8.77
N VAL A 108 14.29 -2.55 9.85
CA VAL A 108 12.92 -2.02 9.98
C VAL A 108 12.90 -0.48 9.91
N SER A 109 13.94 0.17 10.44
CA SER A 109 14.11 1.64 10.41
C SER A 109 14.31 2.22 9.01
N ASP A 110 14.61 1.38 8.01
CA ASP A 110 14.79 1.83 6.62
C ASP A 110 13.46 2.01 5.86
N PHE A 111 12.34 1.71 6.52
CA PHE A 111 11.00 1.90 5.99
C PHE A 111 10.32 3.08 6.69
N VAL A 112 9.95 4.09 5.92
CA VAL A 112 9.32 5.32 6.43
C VAL A 112 7.86 5.41 5.99
N PRO A 113 6.95 5.95 6.83
CA PRO A 113 5.56 6.14 6.45
C PRO A 113 5.43 7.21 5.36
N VAL A 114 4.51 7.00 4.42
CA VAL A 114 4.26 7.96 3.33
C VAL A 114 3.33 9.08 3.80
N PRO A 115 3.71 10.36 3.68
CA PRO A 115 3.03 11.48 4.33
C PRO A 115 1.65 11.83 3.75
N CYS A 116 1.34 11.37 2.53
CA CYS A 116 0.08 11.69 1.86
C CYS A 116 -1.13 10.93 2.43
N CYS A 117 -0.90 9.76 3.03
CA CYS A 117 -1.95 8.89 3.55
C CYS A 117 -1.78 8.71 5.06
N PHE A 118 -2.65 7.91 5.67
CA PHE A 118 -2.49 7.60 7.09
C PHE A 118 -1.19 6.79 7.31
N PRO A 119 -0.40 7.01 8.37
CA PRO A 119 0.93 6.41 8.51
C PRO A 119 0.99 4.88 8.45
N THR A 120 -0.09 4.19 8.81
CA THR A 120 -0.17 2.72 8.74
C THR A 120 -0.71 2.20 7.41
N CYS A 121 -1.16 3.06 6.49
CA CYS A 121 -1.59 2.66 5.15
C CYS A 121 -0.41 2.26 4.27
N ARG A 122 0.67 3.03 4.30
CA ARG A 122 1.77 2.87 3.36
C ARG A 122 3.09 3.24 3.99
N SER A 123 4.04 2.34 3.85
CA SER A 123 5.43 2.53 4.20
C SER A 123 6.29 2.28 2.97
N MET A 124 7.42 2.97 2.86
CA MET A 124 8.31 2.85 1.71
C MET A 124 9.78 2.85 2.13
N SER A 125 10.59 2.17 1.34
CA SER A 125 12.05 2.28 1.37
C SER A 125 12.55 2.55 -0.04
N TYR A 126 13.28 3.64 -0.21
CA TYR A 126 14.04 3.92 -1.43
C TYR A 126 15.48 3.50 -1.21
N SER A 127 16.06 2.82 -2.18
CA SER A 127 17.43 2.31 -2.11
C SER A 127 18.18 2.61 -3.39
N LEU A 128 19.49 2.80 -3.28
CA LEU A 128 20.40 2.69 -4.42
C LEU A 128 20.72 1.23 -4.68
N VAL A 129 20.75 0.86 -5.95
CA VAL A 129 21.31 -0.38 -6.45
C VAL A 129 22.83 -0.20 -6.54
N ASP A 130 23.57 -1.00 -5.78
CA ASP A 130 25.03 -1.05 -5.80
C ASP A 130 25.48 -2.49 -6.09
N GLY A 131 25.89 -2.74 -7.34
CA GLY A 131 26.10 -4.10 -7.84
C GLY A 131 24.81 -4.92 -7.74
N ASP A 132 24.87 -6.04 -7.01
CA ASP A 132 23.71 -6.90 -6.74
C ASP A 132 22.99 -6.54 -5.43
N GLY A 133 23.42 -5.48 -4.73
CA GLY A 133 22.92 -5.10 -3.41
C GLY A 133 22.07 -3.83 -3.41
N LEU A 134 21.41 -3.59 -2.27
CA LEU A 134 20.65 -2.38 -2.02
C LEU A 134 21.20 -1.60 -0.82
N ILE A 135 21.28 -0.28 -0.96
CA ILE A 135 21.63 0.65 0.11
C ILE A 135 20.44 1.59 0.32
N PRO A 136 19.68 1.44 1.43
CA PRO A 136 18.58 2.34 1.73
C PRO A 136 19.05 3.80 1.88
N PHE A 137 18.29 4.72 1.29
CA PHE A 137 18.58 6.16 1.40
C PHE A 137 18.57 6.64 2.84
N THR A 138 17.81 6.00 3.72
CA THR A 138 17.77 6.28 5.16
C THR A 138 19.12 6.07 5.88
N ARG A 139 20.06 5.36 5.26
CA ARG A 139 21.43 5.14 5.78
C ARG A 139 22.45 6.10 5.18
N LEU A 140 22.12 6.72 4.04
CA LEU A 140 22.94 7.70 3.35
C LEU A 140 22.54 9.13 3.73
N LEU A 141 21.31 9.29 4.17
CA LEU A 141 20.68 10.52 4.60
C LEU A 141 20.27 10.30 6.05
N ASP A 142 20.82 11.09 6.97
CA ASP A 142 20.55 10.93 8.39
C ASP A 142 19.10 11.36 8.68
N VAL A 143 18.15 10.42 8.61
CA VAL A 143 16.68 10.70 8.57
C VAL A 143 16.18 11.38 9.84
N GLU A 144 16.79 11.10 10.99
CA GLU A 144 16.45 11.73 12.27
C GLU A 144 16.83 13.22 12.26
N ASP A 145 17.87 13.56 11.53
CA ASP A 145 18.35 14.90 11.28
C ASP A 145 17.55 15.61 10.16
N TYR A 146 16.68 14.94 9.40
CA TYR A 146 15.82 15.63 8.42
C TYR A 146 14.54 16.25 9.00
N LEU A 147 14.23 15.97 10.27
CA LEU A 147 13.21 16.70 11.00
C LEU A 147 13.78 17.94 11.73
N ASP A 148 15.11 18.07 11.91
CA ASP A 148 15.72 19.20 12.65
C ASP A 148 17.10 19.71 12.16
N TYR A 149 17.68 19.21 11.07
CA TYR A 149 19.09 19.36 10.74
C TYR A 149 19.39 19.49 9.24
N VAL A 150 19.14 20.70 8.73
CA VAL A 150 19.94 21.26 7.65
C VAL A 150 21.27 21.70 8.25
N SER A 151 22.28 20.84 8.37
CA SER A 151 23.70 21.25 8.47
C SER A 151 24.67 20.08 8.62
N ASN A 152 25.56 19.90 7.64
CA ASN A 152 26.88 19.25 7.78
C ASN A 152 26.89 17.74 8.07
N ARG A 153 27.26 16.86 7.13
CA ARG A 153 28.61 16.75 6.53
C ARG A 153 28.66 15.72 5.38
N VAL A 154 29.59 15.97 4.45
CA VAL A 154 30.11 15.12 3.35
C VAL A 154 29.05 14.62 2.38
N THR A 155 28.79 15.46 1.37
CA THR A 155 27.77 15.18 0.37
C THR A 155 28.32 14.49 -0.88
N PRO A 156 27.68 13.43 -1.42
CA PRO A 156 27.68 13.20 -2.87
C PRO A 156 27.04 14.40 -3.59
N ASP A 157 27.42 14.65 -4.85
CA ASP A 157 26.94 15.74 -5.74
C ASP A 157 25.78 16.64 -5.19
N PRO A 158 25.99 17.96 -5.00
CA PRO A 158 24.96 18.89 -4.52
C PRO A 158 23.60 18.82 -5.23
N GLU A 159 23.57 18.43 -6.51
CA GLU A 159 22.30 18.25 -7.25
C GLU A 159 21.53 17.01 -6.78
N LEU A 160 22.24 15.91 -6.49
CA LEU A 160 21.68 14.68 -5.95
C LEU A 160 21.17 14.90 -4.52
N GLN A 161 21.94 15.60 -3.69
CA GLN A 161 21.49 16.00 -2.35
C GLN A 161 20.19 16.79 -2.43
N HIS A 162 20.10 17.78 -3.32
CA HIS A 162 18.91 18.60 -3.45
C HIS A 162 17.69 17.84 -4.02
N ALA A 163 17.92 16.82 -4.87
CA ALA A 163 16.86 15.92 -5.33
C ALA A 163 16.33 15.05 -4.19
N LEU A 164 17.22 14.46 -3.39
CA LEU A 164 16.89 13.64 -2.22
C LEU A 164 16.21 14.45 -1.12
N GLU A 165 16.70 15.65 -0.79
CA GLU A 165 16.08 16.58 0.16
C GLU A 165 14.63 16.92 -0.22
N ARG A 166 14.34 17.04 -1.52
CA ARG A 166 12.97 17.28 -2.02
C ARG A 166 12.08 16.04 -2.00
N MET A 167 12.64 14.83 -2.10
CA MET A 167 11.87 13.58 -1.91
C MET A 167 11.36 13.44 -0.47
N PHE A 168 12.15 13.88 0.52
CA PHE A 168 11.92 13.58 1.94
C PHE A 168 11.48 14.80 2.80
N SER A 169 11.41 16.02 2.24
CA SER A 169 10.97 17.21 2.98
C SER A 169 9.49 17.17 3.40
N SER A 170 9.26 17.45 4.69
CA SER A 170 7.96 17.57 5.38
C SER A 170 7.02 18.67 4.88
N SER A 171 7.44 19.44 3.86
CA SER A 171 6.64 20.49 3.20
C SER A 171 5.98 20.04 1.89
N ALA A 172 6.00 18.73 1.58
CA ALA A 172 5.24 18.14 0.48
C ALA A 172 3.71 18.10 0.76
N THR A 173 3.14 19.28 0.99
CA THR A 173 1.74 19.61 0.72
C THR A 173 1.44 19.34 -0.77
N PRO A 174 0.20 18.97 -1.15
CA PRO A 174 -0.13 18.59 -2.53
C PRO A 174 0.21 19.75 -3.48
N GLY A 175 1.24 19.57 -4.32
CA GLY A 175 1.81 20.65 -5.13
C GLY A 175 3.34 20.80 -5.05
N ALA A 176 4.06 20.03 -4.22
CA ALA A 176 5.52 19.82 -4.37
C ALA A 176 5.84 18.88 -5.57
N GLU A 177 5.08 19.05 -6.64
CA GLU A 177 4.94 18.21 -7.83
C GLU A 177 6.09 18.32 -8.83
N ARG A 178 7.10 19.16 -8.60
CA ARG A 178 8.14 19.39 -9.61
C ARG A 178 9.44 18.64 -9.41
N ALA A 179 9.65 18.01 -8.27
CA ALA A 179 10.99 17.52 -7.95
C ALA A 179 11.21 16.04 -8.22
N LEU A 180 10.20 15.14 -8.19
CA LEU A 180 10.53 13.72 -8.41
C LEU A 180 9.44 12.73 -8.89
N LEU A 181 8.14 12.97 -8.74
CA LEU A 181 7.14 11.89 -8.88
C LEU A 181 5.90 12.32 -9.69
N ALA A 182 6.12 12.73 -10.93
CA ALA A 182 5.11 12.47 -11.96
C ALA A 182 5.00 10.95 -12.11
N CYS A 183 4.06 10.39 -11.36
CA CYS A 183 3.22 9.27 -11.72
C CYS A 183 3.41 8.83 -13.19
N GLU A 184 3.82 7.58 -13.41
CA GLU A 184 3.74 6.92 -14.73
C GLU A 184 2.29 6.83 -15.27
N SER A 185 1.29 7.37 -14.56
CA SER A 185 -0.04 7.64 -15.13
C SER A 185 -0.15 8.98 -15.89
N CYS A 186 0.88 9.84 -15.95
CA CYS A 186 0.78 11.20 -16.52
C CYS A 186 1.94 11.69 -17.44
N GLY A 187 2.83 10.81 -17.92
CA GLY A 187 3.69 11.05 -19.09
C GLY A 187 4.35 12.43 -19.30
N ILE A 188 5.35 12.81 -18.49
CA ILE A 188 6.27 13.95 -18.78
C ILE A 188 7.73 13.57 -18.42
N ASP A 189 8.66 14.05 -19.26
CA ASP A 189 10.08 13.70 -19.41
C ASP A 189 11.04 14.59 -18.57
N LEU A 190 12.09 14.00 -17.97
CA LEU A 190 13.06 14.70 -17.09
C LEU A 190 14.51 14.19 -17.28
N SER A 191 15.12 14.56 -18.41
CA SER A 191 16.54 14.95 -18.60
C SER A 191 17.66 14.09 -17.98
N ALA A 192 18.10 13.05 -18.69
CA ALA A 192 19.43 12.40 -18.73
C ALA A 192 20.23 12.13 -17.44
N ALA A 193 20.54 13.12 -16.60
CA ALA A 193 21.22 12.92 -15.32
C ALA A 193 20.36 12.15 -14.32
N LEU A 194 19.03 12.37 -14.38
CA LEU A 194 18.07 11.56 -13.64
C LEU A 194 17.82 10.19 -14.28
N GLU A 195 18.14 9.99 -15.56
CA GLU A 195 18.01 8.66 -16.18
C GLU A 195 19.06 7.69 -15.60
N ASP A 196 20.31 8.14 -15.43
CA ASP A 196 21.37 7.34 -14.82
C ASP A 196 21.06 7.03 -13.35
N LEU A 197 20.53 8.01 -12.60
CA LEU A 197 20.08 7.79 -11.22
C LEU A 197 18.84 6.91 -11.15
N ARG A 198 17.84 7.10 -12.02
CA ARG A 198 16.59 6.32 -12.06
C ARG A 198 16.87 4.85 -12.34
N SER A 199 17.86 4.55 -13.19
CA SER A 199 18.31 3.18 -13.44
C SER A 199 18.96 2.51 -12.22
N LYS A 200 19.39 3.30 -11.24
CA LYS A 200 20.09 2.87 -10.02
C LYS A 200 19.21 3.00 -8.77
N VAL A 201 17.94 3.38 -8.88
CA VAL A 201 17.03 3.49 -7.73
C VAL A 201 16.05 2.34 -7.74
N PHE A 202 15.94 1.67 -6.60
CA PHE A 202 14.96 0.62 -6.36
C PHE A 202 14.04 1.02 -5.22
N MET A 203 12.73 0.83 -5.39
CA MET A 203 11.73 1.17 -4.38
C MET A 203 10.99 -0.07 -3.89
N ILE A 204 10.93 -0.24 -2.57
CA ILE A 204 9.98 -1.15 -1.93
C ILE A 204 8.86 -0.31 -1.32
N VAL A 205 7.62 -0.64 -1.66
CA VAL A 205 6.44 -0.08 -1.01
C VAL A 205 5.66 -1.20 -0.35
N VAL A 206 5.25 -0.98 0.90
CA VAL A 206 4.31 -1.86 1.61
C VAL A 206 3.01 -1.09 1.74
N GLN A 207 1.97 -1.53 1.04
CA GLN A 207 0.65 -0.92 1.02
C GLN A 207 -0.36 -1.84 1.68
N ASP A 208 -0.96 -1.36 2.77
CA ASP A 208 -2.02 -2.06 3.48
C ASP A 208 -3.39 -1.44 3.13
N PHE A 209 -4.40 -2.28 2.88
CA PHE A 209 -5.78 -1.82 2.70
C PHE A 209 -6.69 -2.43 3.78
N GLN A 210 -7.74 -1.69 4.11
CA GLN A 210 -8.64 -2.06 5.18
C GLN A 210 -9.80 -2.91 4.67
N ASP A 211 -10.18 -3.89 5.48
CA ASP A 211 -11.36 -4.71 5.29
C ASP A 211 -12.36 -4.50 6.45
N PRO A 212 -13.52 -5.17 6.48
CA PRO A 212 -14.52 -4.97 7.53
C PRO A 212 -14.01 -5.13 8.97
N TYR A 213 -12.93 -5.89 9.19
CA TYR A 213 -12.37 -6.09 10.54
C TYR A 213 -11.39 -5.01 10.96
N THR A 214 -10.73 -4.34 10.00
CA THR A 214 -9.71 -3.30 10.27
C THR A 214 -10.17 -1.89 9.93
N LEU A 215 -11.41 -1.73 9.44
CA LEU A 215 -11.92 -0.46 8.95
C LEU A 215 -11.88 0.66 10.00
N ASN A 216 -11.18 1.73 9.65
CA ASN A 216 -11.01 2.93 10.45
C ASN A 216 -11.38 4.18 9.62
N VAL A 217 -12.45 4.88 10.03
CA VAL A 217 -12.94 6.07 9.32
C VAL A 217 -11.91 7.19 9.27
N ARG A 218 -11.05 7.35 10.28
CA ARG A 218 -10.00 8.39 10.27
C ARG A 218 -8.94 8.13 9.21
N GLN A 219 -8.63 6.85 8.98
CA GLN A 219 -7.73 6.42 7.91
C GLN A 219 -8.38 6.66 6.54
N LEU A 220 -9.68 6.37 6.40
CA LEU A 220 -10.43 6.65 5.16
C LEU A 220 -10.48 8.14 4.80
N MET A 221 -10.62 9.03 5.79
CA MET A 221 -10.63 10.49 5.56
C MET A 221 -9.30 11.04 5.00
N LYS A 222 -8.20 10.26 5.09
CA LYS A 222 -6.90 10.58 4.50
C LYS A 222 -6.54 9.65 3.34
N CYS A 223 -7.50 8.91 2.80
CA CYS A 223 -7.23 7.99 1.71
C CYS A 223 -6.97 8.77 0.42
N CYS A 224 -5.89 8.41 -0.27
CA CYS A 224 -5.51 8.97 -1.57
C CYS A 224 -5.76 7.98 -2.72
N VAL A 225 -6.49 6.89 -2.47
CA VAL A 225 -6.86 5.86 -3.45
C VAL A 225 -8.37 5.77 -3.44
N GLU A 226 -8.99 6.17 -4.55
CA GLU A 226 -10.43 6.34 -4.65
C GLU A 226 -10.97 5.62 -5.88
N GLU A 227 -12.18 5.10 -5.75
CA GLU A 227 -12.96 4.51 -6.81
C GLU A 227 -14.00 5.54 -7.28
N ILE A 228 -14.09 5.74 -8.59
CA ILE A 228 -15.08 6.64 -9.19
C ILE A 228 -16.35 5.83 -9.44
N THR A 229 -17.46 6.24 -8.82
CA THR A 229 -18.77 5.62 -9.04
C THR A 229 -19.45 6.20 -10.29
N PRO A 230 -20.45 5.53 -10.89
CA PRO A 230 -21.14 6.01 -12.09
C PRO A 230 -21.81 7.38 -11.94
N ASP A 231 -22.19 7.75 -10.72
CA ASP A 231 -22.75 9.07 -10.37
C ASP A 231 -21.68 10.12 -10.03
N GLY A 232 -20.40 9.81 -10.29
CA GLY A 232 -19.27 10.73 -10.19
C GLY A 232 -18.73 10.96 -8.77
N ARG A 233 -19.19 10.21 -7.77
CA ARG A 233 -18.61 10.28 -6.42
C ARG A 233 -17.24 9.59 -6.40
N LEU A 234 -16.34 10.14 -5.60
CA LEU A 234 -15.06 9.55 -5.26
C LEU A 234 -15.21 8.84 -3.92
N ILE A 235 -15.08 7.51 -3.92
CA ILE A 235 -15.24 6.69 -2.72
C ILE A 235 -13.86 6.09 -2.38
N PRO A 236 -13.33 6.28 -1.16
CA PRO A 236 -12.08 5.63 -0.75
C PRO A 236 -12.08 4.13 -1.04
N PHE A 237 -11.00 3.60 -1.63
CA PHE A 237 -10.91 2.21 -2.10
C PHE A 237 -11.34 1.17 -1.05
N CYS A 238 -10.87 1.34 0.19
CA CYS A 238 -11.21 0.44 1.28
C CYS A 238 -12.69 0.54 1.65
N ALA A 239 -13.28 1.74 1.62
CA ALA A 239 -14.72 1.90 1.84
C ALA A 239 -15.51 1.27 0.70
N TYR A 240 -15.08 1.50 -0.54
CA TYR A 240 -15.72 0.96 -1.73
C TYR A 240 -15.86 -0.56 -1.64
N ASN A 241 -14.77 -1.24 -1.30
CA ASN A 241 -14.67 -2.69 -1.29
C ASN A 241 -15.15 -3.39 0.00
N SER A 242 -15.39 -2.65 1.10
CA SER A 242 -15.61 -3.24 2.42
C SER A 242 -16.91 -2.83 3.11
N VAL A 243 -17.59 -1.76 2.69
CA VAL A 243 -18.83 -1.29 3.36
C VAL A 243 -20.07 -1.25 2.46
N GLY A 244 -20.08 -2.00 1.36
CA GLY A 244 -21.28 -2.21 0.53
C GLY A 244 -21.42 -1.27 -0.66
N TYR A 245 -20.53 -0.29 -0.86
CA TYR A 245 -20.60 0.61 -2.02
C TYR A 245 -20.38 -0.13 -3.34
N ARG A 246 -19.42 -1.05 -3.40
CA ARG A 246 -19.20 -1.89 -4.58
C ARG A 246 -20.44 -2.70 -4.92
N GLU A 247 -21.10 -3.27 -3.92
CA GLU A 247 -22.32 -4.05 -4.08
C GLU A 247 -23.46 -3.17 -4.64
N GLN A 248 -23.67 -1.97 -4.07
CA GLN A 248 -24.63 -1.00 -4.60
C GLN A 248 -24.36 -0.63 -6.06
N VAL A 249 -23.10 -0.34 -6.41
CA VAL A 249 -22.73 0.01 -7.78
C VAL A 249 -22.92 -1.18 -8.73
N ARG A 250 -22.57 -2.40 -8.29
CA ARG A 250 -22.78 -3.62 -9.09
C ARG A 250 -24.25 -3.89 -9.33
N GLU A 251 -25.12 -3.72 -8.34
CA GLU A 251 -26.57 -3.86 -8.50
C GLU A 251 -27.11 -2.86 -9.52
N GLN A 252 -26.73 -1.58 -9.37
CA GLN A 252 -27.15 -0.49 -10.27
C GLN A 252 -26.73 -0.74 -11.72
N MET A 253 -25.50 -1.21 -11.93
CA MET A 253 -24.96 -1.40 -13.27
C MET A 253 -25.42 -2.71 -13.93
N SER A 254 -25.62 -3.78 -13.16
CA SER A 254 -25.98 -5.09 -13.71
C SER A 254 -27.49 -5.38 -13.69
N GLY A 255 -28.26 -4.69 -12.85
CA GLY A 255 -29.66 -4.99 -12.58
C GLY A 255 -29.88 -6.30 -11.81
N VAL A 256 -28.82 -6.96 -11.37
CA VAL A 256 -28.87 -8.21 -10.59
C VAL A 256 -28.75 -7.87 -9.11
N GLY A 257 -29.73 -8.33 -8.31
CA GLY A 257 -29.68 -8.17 -6.86
C GLY A 257 -28.44 -8.82 -6.28
N VAL A 258 -27.70 -8.06 -5.47
CA VAL A 258 -26.52 -8.55 -4.74
C VAL A 258 -26.76 -8.42 -3.24
N ALA A 259 -26.02 -9.20 -2.45
CA ALA A 259 -26.06 -9.03 -1.00
C ALA A 259 -25.67 -7.58 -0.63
N PRO A 260 -26.37 -6.94 0.32
CA PRO A 260 -26.18 -5.52 0.62
C PRO A 260 -24.86 -5.24 1.36
N VAL A 261 -24.16 -6.28 1.81
CA VAL A 261 -22.93 -6.20 2.58
C VAL A 261 -21.93 -7.23 2.05
N VAL A 262 -20.64 -6.97 2.28
CA VAL A 262 -19.59 -7.91 1.89
C VAL A 262 -19.68 -9.20 2.72
N PRO A 263 -19.40 -10.40 2.15
CA PRO A 263 -19.66 -11.67 2.82
C PRO A 263 -19.03 -11.80 4.21
N ASN A 264 -17.79 -11.36 4.36
CA ASN A 264 -17.07 -11.40 5.64
C ASN A 264 -17.55 -10.36 6.67
N SER A 265 -18.44 -9.43 6.29
CA SER A 265 -19.12 -8.54 7.23
C SER A 265 -20.48 -9.07 7.67
N GLU A 266 -20.97 -10.18 7.09
CA GLU A 266 -22.23 -10.81 7.49
C GLU A 266 -22.24 -11.23 8.97
N PRO A 267 -21.19 -11.87 9.52
CA PRO A 267 -21.13 -12.21 10.94
C PRO A 267 -21.13 -10.99 11.88
N LEU A 268 -20.74 -9.81 11.36
CA LEU A 268 -20.74 -8.58 12.13
C LEU A 268 -22.11 -7.91 12.16
N GLN A 269 -23.03 -8.21 11.23
CA GLN A 269 -24.32 -7.53 11.16
C GLN A 269 -25.15 -7.60 12.44
N PRO A 270 -25.23 -8.74 13.16
CA PRO A 270 -25.95 -8.83 14.43
C PRO A 270 -25.30 -8.04 15.56
N LEU A 271 -24.02 -7.70 15.44
CA LEU A 271 -23.26 -6.96 16.45
C LEU A 271 -23.30 -5.44 16.24
N LEU A 272 -23.82 -4.99 15.09
CA LEU A 272 -23.67 -3.63 14.58
C LEU A 272 -25.01 -2.91 14.49
N GLU A 273 -25.16 -1.79 15.21
CA GLU A 273 -26.34 -0.94 15.14
C GLU A 273 -26.12 0.29 14.25
N PRO A 274 -27.13 0.74 13.48
CA PRO A 274 -27.06 1.98 12.72
C PRO A 274 -26.87 3.19 13.65
N THR A 275 -25.90 4.03 13.34
CA THR A 275 -25.73 5.33 13.99
C THR A 275 -26.61 6.38 13.33
N ARG A 276 -26.81 7.51 14.03
CA ARG A 276 -27.51 8.69 13.50
C ARG A 276 -26.95 9.25 12.19
N TYR A 277 -25.74 8.83 11.79
CA TYR A 277 -25.05 9.30 10.59
C TYR A 277 -25.06 8.28 9.44
N GLY A 278 -25.78 7.16 9.59
CA GLY A 278 -25.85 6.11 8.59
C GLY A 278 -24.66 5.15 8.56
N SER A 279 -23.64 5.35 9.40
CA SER A 279 -22.62 4.33 9.70
C SER A 279 -23.18 3.27 10.67
N LYS A 280 -22.45 2.17 10.92
CA LYS A 280 -22.78 1.22 11.99
C LYS A 280 -21.72 1.21 13.09
N THR A 281 -22.11 0.91 14.32
CA THR A 281 -21.19 0.76 15.48
C THR A 281 -21.51 -0.49 16.27
N ALA A 282 -20.50 -1.10 16.90
CA ALA A 282 -20.73 -2.19 17.84
C ALA A 282 -21.32 -1.64 19.14
N GLU A 283 -22.35 -2.28 19.69
CA GLU A 283 -22.86 -1.94 21.02
C GLU A 283 -21.76 -2.20 22.07
N SER A 284 -21.49 -1.21 22.92
CA SER A 284 -20.64 -1.37 24.11
C SER A 284 -21.29 -2.24 25.20
N ALA A 285 -22.47 -2.80 24.96
CA ALA A 285 -23.26 -3.52 25.93
C ALA A 285 -22.81 -5.00 26.04
N GLY A 286 -21.65 -5.24 26.66
CA GLY A 286 -21.29 -6.60 27.09
C GLY A 286 -19.80 -6.88 27.27
N ILE A 287 -18.92 -6.06 26.69
CA ILE A 287 -17.47 -6.18 26.91
C ILE A 287 -17.05 -5.11 27.91
N PRO A 288 -16.56 -5.47 29.11
CA PRO A 288 -16.07 -4.50 30.08
C PRO A 288 -14.76 -3.90 29.56
N LEU A 289 -14.84 -2.88 28.73
CA LEU A 289 -13.69 -2.03 28.40
C LEU A 289 -13.49 -1.04 29.56
N PRO A 290 -12.24 -0.83 30.05
CA PRO A 290 -11.96 0.20 31.03
C PRO A 290 -12.25 1.57 30.42
N MET A 291 -13.45 2.10 30.69
CA MET A 291 -13.88 3.42 30.23
C MET A 291 -13.04 4.51 30.90
N ALA A 292 -12.04 5.02 30.19
CA ALA A 292 -11.71 6.44 30.24
C ALA A 292 -12.43 7.10 29.05
N ALA A 293 -13.38 7.99 29.36
CA ALA A 293 -14.27 8.69 28.46
C ALA A 293 -13.65 9.09 27.10
N ALA A 294 -13.97 8.34 26.03
CA ALA A 294 -13.77 8.82 24.68
C ALA A 294 -14.81 9.92 24.41
N ALA A 295 -14.35 11.17 24.33
CA ALA A 295 -15.19 12.33 24.09
C ALA A 295 -15.98 12.21 22.77
N ARG A 296 -17.23 12.67 22.78
CA ARG A 296 -18.11 12.74 21.60
C ARG A 296 -17.39 13.41 20.43
N ASP A 297 -17.31 12.70 19.30
CA ASP A 297 -16.77 13.27 18.06
C ASP A 297 -17.74 14.33 17.50
N VAL A 298 -17.31 15.59 17.57
CA VAL A 298 -18.06 16.77 17.12
C VAL A 298 -17.78 17.13 15.65
N ARG A 299 -16.95 16.35 14.93
CA ARG A 299 -16.48 16.71 13.57
C ARG A 299 -17.28 16.10 12.42
N ASN A 300 -18.36 15.37 12.69
CA ASN A 300 -19.17 14.76 11.64
C ASN A 300 -20.13 15.82 11.04
N VAL A 301 -19.74 16.39 9.90
CA VAL A 301 -20.43 17.48 9.16
C VAL A 301 -21.41 16.99 8.09
N GLY A 302 -21.85 15.72 8.14
CA GLY A 302 -22.86 15.17 7.23
C GLY A 302 -24.25 15.79 7.47
N ARG A 303 -24.88 16.28 6.39
CA ARG A 303 -26.22 16.88 6.38
C ARG A 303 -27.27 15.90 6.95
N LYS A 304 -28.13 16.40 7.84
CA LYS A 304 -29.29 15.68 8.40
C LYS A 304 -30.20 15.19 7.27
N LEU A 305 -30.47 13.89 7.21
CA LEU A 305 -31.63 13.36 6.51
C LEU A 305 -32.81 13.30 7.49
N GLY A 306 -33.82 14.12 7.25
CA GLY A 306 -35.22 13.93 7.67
C GLY A 306 -35.54 14.05 9.16
N SER A 307 -36.28 15.12 9.51
CA SER A 307 -37.33 15.11 10.52
C SER A 307 -38.61 14.50 9.94
#